data_AF-A0A538DMV1-F1
#
_entry.id   AF-A0A538DMV1-F1
#
_cell.length_a   1.000
_cell.length_b   1.000
_cell.length_c   1.000
_cell.angle_alpha   90.00
_cell.angle_beta   90.00
_cell.angle_gamma   90.00
#
_symmetry.space_group_name_H-M   'P 1'
#
loop_
_entity.id
_entity.type
_entity.pdbx_description
1 polymer ?
#
loop_
_entity_poly.entity_id
_entity_poly.type
_entity_poly.pdbx_seq_one_letter_code
_entity_poly.pdbx_strand_id
1 'polypeptide(L)' 'MFAFPQPHYMPCLDCGASVARGEAHSHVCEPERRLDYIVFQLRGELGRFDEQFALYLESPRGRFEAWYAARRR' A
#
# COMPACT_ATOMS: atom_id res chain seq x y z
N MET A 1 30.67 -15.28 24.10
CA MET A 1 29.56 -14.40 23.70
C MET A 1 29.78 -14.03 22.24
N PHE A 2 28.98 -14.55 21.32
CA PHE A 2 29.06 -14.13 19.91
C PHE A 2 28.28 -12.83 19.75
N ALA A 3 28.97 -11.74 19.40
CA ALA A 3 28.33 -10.50 19.00
C ALA A 3 28.12 -10.54 17.48
N PHE A 4 26.86 -10.53 17.05
CA PHE A 4 26.54 -10.40 15.63
C PHE A 4 26.73 -8.95 15.18
N PRO A 5 27.33 -8.69 13.99
CA PRO A 5 27.45 -7.35 13.46
C PRO A 5 26.05 -6.77 13.23
N GLN A 6 25.81 -5.56 13.74
CA GLN A 6 24.52 -4.89 13.53
C GLN A 6 24.50 -4.19 12.17
N PRO A 7 23.39 -4.27 11.42
CA PRO A 7 23.27 -3.57 10.15
C PRO A 7 23.32 -2.05 10.36
N HIS A 8 24.13 -1.38 9.55
CA HIS A 8 24.31 0.07 9.55
C HIS A 8 23.09 0.83 9.02
N TYR A 9 22.27 0.18 8.19
CA TYR A 9 21.06 0.74 7.60
C TYR A 9 19.84 -0.12 7.94
N MET A 10 18.70 0.54 8.14
CA MET A 10 17.41 -0.10 8.41
C MET A 10 16.35 0.51 7.50
N PRO A 11 15.35 -0.26 7.04
CA PRO A 11 14.25 0.29 6.30
C PRO A 11 13.38 1.16 7.22
N CYS A 12 13.03 2.37 6.78
CA CYS A 12 11.97 3.17 7.36
C CYS A 12 10.64 2.43 7.16
N LEU A 13 9.88 2.26 8.24
CA LEU A 13 8.60 1.54 8.22
C LEU A 13 7.48 2.34 7.54
N ASP A 14 7.67 3.64 7.35
CA ASP A 14 6.66 4.55 6.78
C ASP A 14 6.83 4.79 5.28
N CYS A 15 8.08 4.82 4.77
CA CYS A 15 8.36 5.10 3.35
C CYS A 15 9.31 4.09 2.68
N GLY A 16 9.76 3.06 3.38
CA GLY A 16 10.66 2.03 2.84
C GLY A 16 12.07 2.53 2.52
N ALA A 17 12.44 3.74 2.96
CA ALA A 17 13.79 4.27 2.79
C ALA A 17 14.84 3.45 3.54
N SER A 18 15.97 3.18 2.89
CA SER A 18 17.15 2.67 3.61
C SER A 18 17.78 3.83 4.37
N VAL A 19 17.65 3.83 5.69
CA VAL A 19 18.08 4.93 6.58
C VAL A 19 19.24 4.46 7.44
N ALA A 20 20.29 5.29 7.55
CA ALA A 20 21.39 5.02 8.45
C ALA A 20 20.88 4.95 9.89
N ARG A 21 21.31 3.95 10.66
CA ARG A 21 20.83 3.72 12.04
C ARG A 21 20.97 4.96 12.93
N GLY A 22 22.07 5.70 12.79
CA GLY A 22 22.32 6.94 13.55
C GLY A 22 21.41 8.11 13.19
N GLU A 23 20.75 8.06 12.03
CA GLU A 23 19.90 9.11 11.48
C GLU A 23 18.41 8.73 11.51
N ALA A 24 18.07 7.56 12.05
CA ALA A 24 16.69 7.05 12.06
C ALA A 24 15.71 8.02 12.74
N HIS A 25 16.13 8.69 13.82
CA HIS A 25 15.29 9.65 14.55
C HIS A 25 15.16 11.01 13.85
N SER A 26 16.08 11.37 12.96
CA SER A 26 16.05 12.61 12.18
C SER A 26 15.48 12.43 10.78
N HIS A 27 15.17 11.19 10.39
CA HIS A 27 14.65 10.89 9.07
C HIS A 27 13.25 11.50 8.87
N VAL A 28 13.12 12.29 7.81
CA VAL A 28 11.84 12.82 7.34
C VAL A 28 11.48 12.11 6.04
N CYS A 29 10.30 11.49 6.02
CA CYS A 29 9.80 10.82 4.83
C CYS A 29 9.51 11.85 3.74
N GLU A 30 10.02 11.59 2.53
CA GLU A 30 9.58 12.30 1.34
C GLU A 30 8.14 11.87 0.99
N PRO A 31 7.19 12.81 0.82
CA PRO A 31 5.78 12.48 0.62
C PRO A 31 5.46 11.56 -0.55
N GLU A 32 6.06 11.76 -1.73
CA GLU A 32 5.81 10.94 -2.92
C GLU A 32 6.26 9.50 -2.71
N ARG A 33 7.45 9.31 -2.17
CA ARG A 33 7.99 8.00 -1.79
C ARG A 33 7.12 7.29 -0.77
N ARG A 34 6.57 8.03 0.20
CA ARG A 34 5.64 7.46 1.18
C ARG A 34 4.39 6.92 0.49
N LEU A 35 3.84 7.66 -0.47
CA LEU A 35 2.68 7.20 -1.25
C LEU A 35 3.02 5.93 -2.05
N ASP A 36 4.15 5.93 -2.76
CA ASP A 36 4.61 4.76 -3.51
C ASP A 36 4.78 3.53 -2.61
N TYR A 37 5.36 3.73 -1.43
CA TYR A 37 5.55 2.66 -0.46
C TYR A 37 4.21 2.11 0.04
N ILE A 38 3.24 2.97 0.36
CA ILE A 38 1.90 2.54 0.79
C ILE A 38 1.19 1.76 -0.32
N VAL A 39 1.22 2.24 -1.57
CA VAL A 39 0.65 1.53 -2.72
C VAL A 39 1.33 0.18 -2.90
N PHE A 40 2.65 0.11 -2.77
CA PHE A 40 3.40 -1.14 -2.84
C PHE A 40 2.98 -2.12 -1.74
N GLN A 41 2.81 -1.67 -0.50
CA GLN A 41 2.33 -2.52 0.61
C GLN A 41 0.91 -3.03 0.34
N LEU A 42 0.03 -2.18 -0.21
CA LEU A 42 -1.38 -2.52 -0.44
C LEU A 42 -1.64 -3.27 -1.75
N ARG A 43 -0.66 -3.43 -2.64
CA ARG A 43 -0.87 -3.99 -4.00
C ARG A 43 -1.61 -5.33 -4.02
N GLY A 44 -1.36 -6.20 -3.05
CA GLY A 44 -2.03 -7.51 -2.95
C GLY A 44 -3.46 -7.41 -2.41
N GLU A 45 -3.76 -6.42 -1.57
CA GLU A 45 -5.12 -6.14 -1.12
C GLU A 45 -5.93 -5.45 -2.22
N LEU A 46 -5.34 -4.48 -2.91
CA LEU A 46 -5.94 -3.81 -4.06
C LEU A 46 -6.28 -4.81 -5.16
N GLY A 47 -5.35 -5.72 -5.52
CA GLY A 47 -5.63 -6.75 -6.52
C GLY A 47 -6.79 -7.67 -6.13
N ARG A 48 -6.86 -8.12 -4.87
CA ARG A 48 -8.00 -8.92 -4.38
C ARG A 48 -9.31 -8.14 -4.38
N PHE A 49 -9.26 -6.86 -4.03
CA PHE A 49 -10.42 -6.00 -4.09
C PHE A 49 -10.92 -5.84 -5.53
N ASP A 50 -10.02 -5.59 -6.49
CA ASP A 50 -10.37 -5.45 -7.91
C ASP A 50 -11.03 -6.72 -8.45
N GLU A 51 -10.51 -7.90 -8.11
CA GLU A 51 -11.12 -9.18 -8.47
C GLU A 51 -12.52 -9.35 -7.86
N GLN A 52 -12.68 -9.08 -6.57
CA GLN A 52 -13.97 -9.16 -5.88
C GLN A 52 -14.98 -8.16 -6.45
N PHE A 53 -14.52 -6.96 -6.77
CA PHE A 53 -15.36 -5.91 -7.35
C PHE A 53 -15.79 -6.26 -8.77
N ALA A 54 -14.91 -6.81 -9.60
CA ALA A 54 -15.25 -7.31 -10.93
C ALA A 54 -16.33 -8.40 -10.85
N LEU A 55 -16.13 -9.41 -10.00
CA LEU A 55 -17.12 -10.47 -9.75
C LEU A 55 -18.45 -9.91 -9.25
N TYR A 56 -18.40 -8.91 -8.37
CA TYR A 56 -19.59 -8.23 -7.87
C TYR A 56 -20.37 -7.56 -9.00
N LEU A 57 -19.69 -6.79 -9.86
CA LEU A 57 -20.31 -6.11 -10.99
C LEU A 57 -20.91 -7.08 -12.02
N GLU A 58 -20.36 -8.29 -12.13
CA GLU A 58 -20.92 -9.35 -12.97
C GLU A 58 -22.17 -10.01 -12.36
N SER A 59 -22.38 -9.90 -11.05
CA SER A 59 -23.58 -10.43 -10.39
C SER A 59 -24.85 -9.68 -10.82
N PRO A 60 -26.05 -10.31 -10.75
CA PRO A 60 -27.31 -9.63 -11.06
C PRO A 60 -27.52 -8.35 -10.25
N ARG A 61 -27.09 -8.35 -8.97
CA ARG A 61 -27.18 -7.19 -8.08
C ARG A 61 -26.24 -6.08 -8.54
N GLY A 62 -24.98 -6.38 -8.79
CA GLY A 62 -24.00 -5.39 -9.25
C GLY A 62 -24.41 -4.75 -10.57
N ARG A 63 -24.91 -5.54 -11.53
CA ARG A 63 -25.44 -5.01 -12.80
C ARG A 63 -26.63 -4.07 -12.59
N PHE A 64 -27.56 -4.44 -11.70
CA PHE A 64 -28.70 -3.58 -11.39
C PHE A 64 -28.27 -2.25 -10.76
N GLU A 65 -27.37 -2.30 -9.77
CA GLU A 65 -26.87 -1.10 -9.10
C GLU A 65 -26.09 -0.19 -10.06
N ALA A 66 -25.25 -0.75 -10.94
CA ALA A 66 -24.57 0.01 -11.98
C ALA A 66 -25.56 0.65 -12.97
N TRP A 67 -26.57 -0.10 -13.42
CA TRP A 67 -27.64 0.41 -14.28
C TRP A 67 -28.41 1.57 -13.64
N TYR A 68 -28.66 1.48 -12.32
CA TYR A 68 -29.38 2.47 -11.53
C TYR A 68 -28.54 3.73 -11.33
N ALA A 69 -27.26 3.58 -10.93
CA ALA A 69 -26.33 4.68 -10.74
C ALA A 69 -26.17 5.51 -12.03
N ALA A 70 -26.05 4.86 -13.19
CA ALA A 70 -25.95 5.53 -14.48
C ALA A 70 -27.16 6.43 -14.81
N ARG A 71 -28.33 6.18 -14.20
CA ARG A 71 -29.59 6.91 -14.45
C ARG A 71 -29.90 7.99 -13.41
N ARG A 72 -29.18 8.01 -12.29
CA ARG A 72 -29.29 9.08 -11.28
C ARG A 72 -28.26 10.18 -11.45
N ARG A 73 -27.51 10.15 -12.56
CA ARG A 73 -26.50 11.15 -12.90
C ARG A 73 -27.11 12.35 -13.59
#